data_AF-A0AAV0QIF7-F1
#
_entry.id   AF-A0AAV0QIF7-F1
#
_cell.length_a   1.000
_cell.length_b   1.000
_cell.length_c   1.000
_cell.angle_alpha   90.00
_cell.angle_beta   90.00
_cell.angle_gamma   90.00
#
_symmetry.space_group_name_H-M   'P 1'
#
loop_
_entity.id
_entity.type
_entity.pdbx_description
1 polymer ?
#
loop_
_entity_poly.entity_id
_entity_poly.type
_entity_poly.pdbx_seq_one_letter_code
_entity_poly.pdbx_strand_id
1 'polypeptide(L)'
;MEEITNVMEFEEIARQKLPKMVYDYYASGAEDQWTLKENRNAFSRILFRPRILVDVSNIDLTTTVMGFKISMPIMIAPTAMLKMAHPDGEYATARAASAAGTIMTLSSLATSSIEEVASTGPGIRFFQLYVYKDRNVAAQLVRRAERAGFKAIVLTVDTPRLGRREADIKNRFVCEPLPRRIQSLLSICVQLLNCILLYCRFALPPSLTLKNFEGLDLGKMTVDKVRPTKTPLSQLVKSASVAIALSRIVITCHDI
;
A
#
# COMPACT_ATOMS: atom_id res chain seq x y z
N MET A 1 1.55 23.96 19.06
CA MET A 1 2.10 23.33 17.84
C MET A 1 2.35 24.47 16.90
N GLU A 2 3.58 24.63 16.42
CA GLU A 2 3.88 25.59 15.36
C GLU A 2 3.02 25.28 14.12
N GLU A 3 2.73 26.30 13.32
CA GLU A 3 1.97 26.16 12.08
C GLU A 3 2.72 25.21 11.13
N ILE A 4 2.02 24.20 10.60
CA ILE A 4 2.60 23.23 9.66
C ILE A 4 2.64 23.87 8.27
N THR A 5 3.83 23.98 7.67
CA THR A 5 4.02 24.74 6.42
C THR A 5 4.29 23.89 5.19
N ASN A 6 4.71 22.62 5.36
CA ASN A 6 4.97 21.71 4.25
C ASN A 6 4.68 20.24 4.59
N VAL A 7 4.58 19.41 3.56
CA VAL A 7 4.22 17.98 3.69
C VAL A 7 5.25 17.20 4.50
N MET A 8 6.55 17.54 4.40
CA MET A 8 7.62 16.75 5.01
C MET A 8 7.64 16.87 6.54
N GLU A 9 7.11 17.96 7.10
CA GLU A 9 6.96 18.12 8.55
C GLU A 9 6.06 17.05 9.17
N PHE A 10 5.10 16.49 8.41
CA PHE A 10 4.27 15.38 8.89
C PHE A 10 5.08 14.10 9.15
N GLU A 11 6.19 13.87 8.43
CA GLU A 11 7.05 12.71 8.67
C GLU A 11 7.69 12.78 10.06
N GLU A 12 8.17 13.95 10.45
CA GLU A 12 8.78 14.17 11.77
C GLU A 12 7.73 14.10 12.89
N ILE A 13 6.54 14.68 12.68
CA ILE A 13 5.43 14.56 13.64
C ILE A 13 5.00 13.09 13.79
N ALA A 14 4.93 12.34 12.69
CA ALA A 14 4.60 10.92 12.71
C ALA A 14 5.68 10.12 13.44
N ARG A 15 6.97 10.43 13.23
CA ARG A 15 8.11 9.81 13.93
C ARG A 15 8.02 9.99 15.45
N GLN A 16 7.56 11.14 15.91
CA GLN A 16 7.42 11.45 17.33
C GLN A 16 6.18 10.79 17.97
N LYS A 17 5.09 10.62 17.21
CA LYS A 17 3.80 10.11 17.74
C LYS A 17 3.60 8.62 17.57
N LEU A 18 4.11 8.02 16.51
CA LEU A 18 3.89 6.60 16.21
C LEU A 18 4.88 5.72 16.98
N PRO A 19 4.47 4.50 17.39
CA PRO A 19 5.42 3.50 17.86
C PRO A 19 6.50 3.25 16.80
N LYS A 20 7.76 3.07 17.23
CA LYS A 20 8.91 2.89 16.33
C LYS A 20 8.66 1.83 15.25
N MET A 21 8.08 0.69 15.63
CA MET A 21 7.75 -0.40 14.71
C MET A 21 6.78 0.03 13.60
N VAL A 22 5.77 0.83 13.94
CA VAL A 22 4.77 1.34 12.99
C VAL A 22 5.36 2.43 12.10
N TYR A 23 6.12 3.36 12.68
CA TYR A 23 6.79 4.40 11.92
C TYR A 23 7.76 3.80 10.89
N ASP A 24 8.65 2.91 11.33
CA ASP A 24 9.65 2.28 10.48
C ASP A 24 9.00 1.44 9.36
N TYR A 25 7.85 0.80 9.62
CA TYR A 25 7.11 0.07 8.59
C TYR A 25 6.70 0.98 7.42
N TYR A 26 6.26 2.21 7.70
CA TYR A 26 5.85 3.18 6.67
C TYR A 26 7.02 3.94 6.03
N ALA A 27 8.00 4.32 6.84
CA ALA A 27 9.11 5.15 6.43
C ALA A 27 10.22 4.35 5.71
N SER A 28 10.39 3.07 6.02
CA SER A 28 11.53 2.29 5.51
C SER A 28 11.48 2.00 4.01
N GLY A 29 12.67 1.97 3.42
CA GLY A 29 12.95 1.48 2.06
C GLY A 29 13.59 0.09 2.08
N ALA A 30 13.97 -0.40 0.90
CA ALA A 30 14.71 -1.66 0.77
C ALA A 30 16.18 -1.48 1.14
N GLU A 31 16.72 -2.41 1.94
CA GLU A 31 18.14 -2.54 2.30
C GLU A 31 18.74 -1.20 2.78
N ASP A 32 19.81 -0.70 2.15
CA ASP A 32 20.46 0.57 2.49
C ASP A 32 19.63 1.82 2.12
N GLN A 33 18.41 1.63 1.59
CA GLN A 33 17.44 2.67 1.28
C GLN A 33 17.95 3.73 0.30
N TRP A 34 18.90 3.36 -0.56
CA TRP A 34 19.49 4.29 -1.53
C TRP A 34 18.41 4.87 -2.46
N THR A 35 17.57 4.02 -3.06
CA THR A 35 16.48 4.46 -3.94
C THR A 35 15.44 5.32 -3.20
N LEU A 36 15.21 5.08 -1.91
CA LEU A 36 14.30 5.91 -1.11
C LEU A 36 14.82 7.35 -1.03
N LYS A 37 16.11 7.52 -0.75
CA LYS A 37 16.77 8.84 -0.74
C LYS A 37 16.77 9.45 -2.14
N GLU A 38 17.10 8.64 -3.14
CA GLU A 38 17.22 9.08 -4.52
C GLU A 38 15.89 9.56 -5.12
N ASN A 39 14.77 8.92 -4.77
CA ASN A 39 13.43 9.36 -5.20
C ASN A 39 13.16 10.83 -4.86
N ARG A 40 13.68 11.34 -3.73
CA ARG A 40 13.57 12.76 -3.37
C ARG A 40 14.63 13.61 -4.03
N ASN A 41 15.89 13.17 -3.98
CA ASN A 41 17.02 13.90 -4.57
C ASN A 41 16.86 14.14 -6.07
N ALA A 42 16.15 13.26 -6.77
CA ALA A 42 15.92 13.37 -8.20
C ALA A 42 15.22 14.67 -8.60
N PHE A 43 14.26 15.13 -7.80
CA PHE A 43 13.55 16.37 -8.08
C PHE A 43 14.46 17.61 -7.99
N SER A 44 15.49 17.59 -7.13
CA SER A 44 16.46 18.68 -7.00
C SER A 44 17.38 18.84 -8.21
N ARG A 45 17.42 17.85 -9.12
CA ARG A 45 18.20 17.90 -10.36
C ARG A 45 17.43 18.51 -11.52
N ILE A 46 16.14 18.81 -11.35
CA ILE A 46 15.28 19.41 -12.36
C ILE A 46 15.10 20.89 -12.02
N LEU A 47 15.47 21.77 -12.96
CA LEU A 47 15.35 23.23 -12.79
C LEU A 47 14.16 23.76 -13.58
N PHE A 48 13.49 24.78 -13.05
CA PHE A 48 12.41 25.48 -13.75
C PHE A 48 12.94 26.53 -14.72
N ARG A 49 12.22 26.74 -15.81
CA ARG A 49 12.38 27.87 -16.73
C ARG A 49 11.09 28.68 -16.72
N PRO A 50 10.86 29.53 -15.69
CA PRO A 50 9.60 30.24 -15.55
C PRO A 50 9.34 31.15 -16.75
N ARG A 51 8.09 31.16 -17.23
CA ARG A 51 7.65 32.07 -18.28
C ARG A 51 7.05 33.31 -17.61
N ILE A 52 7.58 34.47 -17.97
CA ILE A 52 7.21 35.76 -17.39
C ILE A 52 6.24 36.51 -18.31
N LEU A 53 5.49 37.47 -17.76
CA LEU A 53 4.47 38.25 -18.46
C LEU A 53 3.34 37.39 -19.09
N VAL A 54 2.96 36.31 -18.40
CA VAL A 54 1.80 35.48 -18.74
C VAL A 54 0.67 35.80 -17.76
N ASP A 55 -0.55 35.98 -18.26
CA ASP A 55 -1.72 36.11 -17.39
C ASP A 55 -2.02 34.78 -16.70
N VAL A 56 -1.83 34.76 -15.38
CA VAL A 56 -2.06 33.62 -14.50
C VAL A 56 -3.17 33.92 -13.48
N SER A 57 -4.04 34.89 -13.78
CA SER A 57 -5.18 35.25 -12.92
C SER A 57 -6.15 34.09 -12.68
N ASN A 58 -6.27 33.18 -13.66
CA ASN A 58 -7.09 31.97 -13.57
C ASN A 58 -6.24 30.74 -13.88
N ILE A 59 -6.00 29.89 -12.88
CA ILE A 59 -5.25 28.64 -13.02
C ILE A 59 -6.23 27.47 -12.91
N ASP A 60 -6.43 26.73 -14.00
CA ASP A 60 -7.20 25.50 -14.00
C ASP A 60 -6.27 24.30 -13.82
N LEU A 61 -6.39 23.61 -12.67
CA LEU A 61 -5.66 22.37 -12.37
C LEU A 61 -6.48 21.12 -12.70
N THR A 62 -7.73 21.28 -13.14
CA THR A 62 -8.60 20.14 -13.39
C THR A 62 -8.04 19.29 -14.54
N THR A 63 -8.19 17.97 -14.40
CA THR A 63 -7.73 17.02 -15.43
C THR A 63 -8.65 15.81 -15.49
N THR A 64 -8.45 14.95 -16.47
CA THR A 64 -9.23 13.73 -16.66
C THR A 64 -8.34 12.50 -16.60
N VAL A 65 -8.62 11.58 -15.69
CA VAL A 65 -7.89 10.32 -15.53
C VAL A 65 -8.84 9.16 -15.84
N MET A 66 -8.54 8.38 -16.87
CA MET A 66 -9.37 7.24 -17.32
C MET A 66 -10.85 7.60 -17.55
N GLY A 67 -11.11 8.81 -18.08
CA GLY A 67 -12.47 9.31 -18.33
C GLY A 67 -13.15 9.98 -17.13
N PHE A 68 -12.50 10.03 -15.96
CA PHE A 68 -13.03 10.70 -14.78
C PHE A 68 -12.38 12.06 -14.55
N LYS A 69 -13.18 13.12 -14.49
CA LYS A 69 -12.69 14.47 -14.17
C LYS A 69 -12.34 14.58 -12.68
N ILE A 70 -11.16 15.11 -12.38
CA ILE A 70 -10.65 15.38 -11.03
C ILE A 70 -10.22 16.84 -10.89
N SER A 71 -10.16 17.33 -9.65
CA SER A 71 -9.85 18.73 -9.32
C SER A 71 -8.39 19.14 -9.57
N MET A 72 -7.46 18.20 -9.44
CA MET A 72 -6.02 18.42 -9.56
C MET A 72 -5.29 17.13 -9.96
N PRO A 73 -4.11 17.19 -10.60
CA PRO A 73 -3.34 16.01 -11.05
C PRO A 73 -2.55 15.34 -9.90
N ILE A 74 -3.13 15.27 -8.71
CA ILE A 74 -2.52 14.68 -7.51
C ILE A 74 -3.51 13.69 -6.91
N MET A 75 -3.13 12.40 -6.89
CA MET A 75 -3.97 11.29 -6.40
C MET A 75 -3.30 10.58 -5.23
N ILE A 76 -4.10 9.85 -4.44
CA ILE A 76 -3.60 9.08 -3.30
C ILE A 76 -3.20 7.67 -3.75
N ALA A 77 -1.92 7.34 -3.57
CA ALA A 77 -1.35 6.03 -3.86
C ALA A 77 -1.79 4.97 -2.83
N PRO A 78 -1.83 3.67 -3.20
CA PRO A 78 -2.24 2.61 -2.28
C PRO A 78 -1.16 2.35 -1.22
N THR A 79 -1.54 2.52 0.04
CA THR A 79 -0.76 2.18 1.23
C THR A 79 -1.54 1.18 2.07
N ALA A 80 -0.82 0.29 2.76
CA ALA A 80 -1.43 -0.79 3.53
C ALA A 80 -1.65 -0.36 4.99
N MET A 81 -2.67 -0.97 5.63
CA MET A 81 -2.87 -0.98 7.08
C MET A 81 -2.96 0.40 7.77
N LEU A 82 -3.66 1.37 7.18
CA LEU A 82 -3.68 2.76 7.67
C LEU A 82 -4.22 2.91 9.11
N LYS A 83 -4.97 1.93 9.63
CA LYS A 83 -5.41 1.94 11.03
C LYS A 83 -4.28 1.85 12.06
N MET A 84 -3.07 1.44 11.66
CA MET A 84 -1.90 1.55 12.55
C MET A 84 -1.44 3.00 12.72
N ALA A 85 -1.70 3.87 11.75
CA ALA A 85 -1.31 5.28 11.81
C ALA A 85 -2.36 6.13 12.54
N HIS A 86 -3.65 5.84 12.34
CA HIS A 86 -4.74 6.54 13.00
C HIS A 86 -5.98 5.64 13.07
N PRO A 87 -6.80 5.65 14.14
CA PRO A 87 -7.97 4.77 14.28
C PRO A 87 -8.94 4.76 13.08
N ASP A 88 -9.15 5.93 12.46
CA ASP A 88 -9.99 6.05 11.27
C ASP A 88 -9.38 5.40 10.00
N GLY A 89 -8.05 5.27 9.94
CA GLY A 89 -7.32 4.67 8.83
C GLY A 89 -7.84 5.09 7.44
N GLU A 90 -8.22 4.10 6.63
CA GLU A 90 -8.69 4.31 5.26
C GLU A 90 -9.98 5.13 5.17
N TYR A 91 -10.80 5.18 6.22
CA TYR A 91 -12.03 6.00 6.21
C TYR A 91 -11.70 7.48 6.13
N ALA A 92 -10.71 7.94 6.91
CA ALA A 92 -10.26 9.32 6.89
C ALA A 92 -9.68 9.68 5.51
N THR A 93 -8.85 8.79 4.95
CA THR A 93 -8.26 8.96 3.62
C THR A 93 -9.32 9.03 2.53
N ALA A 94 -10.34 8.17 2.59
CA ALA A 94 -11.42 8.15 1.60
C ALA A 94 -12.29 9.41 1.64
N ARG A 95 -12.63 9.91 2.84
CA ARG A 95 -13.34 11.18 3.01
C ARG A 95 -12.50 12.35 2.52
N ALA A 96 -11.21 12.39 2.86
CA ALA A 96 -10.29 13.45 2.44
C ALA A 96 -10.13 13.49 0.91
N ALA A 97 -9.93 12.35 0.25
CA ALA A 97 -9.83 12.29 -1.21
C ALA A 97 -11.10 12.79 -1.91
N SER A 98 -12.26 12.37 -1.38
CA SER A 98 -13.57 12.77 -1.92
C SER A 98 -13.81 14.26 -1.74
N ALA A 99 -13.49 14.82 -0.56
CA ALA A 99 -13.59 16.24 -0.28
C ALA A 99 -12.63 17.07 -1.14
N ALA A 100 -11.43 16.57 -1.40
CA ALA A 100 -10.47 17.20 -2.29
C ALA A 100 -10.83 17.07 -3.79
N GLY A 101 -11.81 16.23 -4.14
CA GLY A 101 -12.21 15.99 -5.54
C GLY A 101 -11.17 15.20 -6.36
N THR A 102 -10.39 14.31 -5.71
CA THR A 102 -9.37 13.49 -6.35
C THR A 102 -9.57 12.00 -6.11
N ILE A 103 -8.74 11.17 -6.77
CA ILE A 103 -8.80 9.72 -6.73
C ILE A 103 -8.03 9.16 -5.52
N MET A 104 -8.65 8.21 -4.83
CA MET A 104 -7.98 7.34 -3.85
C MET A 104 -7.77 5.96 -4.44
N THR A 105 -6.56 5.42 -4.34
CA THR A 105 -6.31 4.00 -4.61
C THR A 105 -6.27 3.22 -3.29
N LEU A 106 -7.20 2.30 -3.08
CA LEU A 106 -7.26 1.44 -1.89
C LEU A 106 -6.35 0.22 -2.05
N SER A 107 -5.56 -0.13 -1.03
CA SER A 107 -4.76 -1.35 -1.04
C SER A 107 -5.60 -2.60 -0.78
N SER A 108 -5.26 -3.70 -1.47
CA SER A 108 -5.73 -5.04 -1.10
C SER A 108 -5.40 -5.42 0.35
N LEU A 109 -4.31 -4.88 0.91
CA LEU A 109 -3.86 -5.07 2.30
C LEU A 109 -4.37 -3.98 3.26
N ALA A 110 -5.48 -3.32 2.94
CA ALA A 110 -6.11 -2.34 3.81
C ALA A 110 -6.69 -2.96 5.09
N THR A 111 -6.75 -2.15 6.15
CA THR A 111 -7.41 -2.47 7.44
C THR A 111 -8.91 -2.16 7.46
N SER A 112 -9.43 -1.66 6.36
CA SER A 112 -10.85 -1.40 6.11
C SER A 112 -11.24 -2.10 4.81
N SER A 113 -12.42 -2.71 4.78
CA SER A 113 -12.89 -3.42 3.59
C SER A 113 -13.24 -2.46 2.44
N ILE A 114 -13.27 -2.98 1.21
CA ILE A 114 -13.74 -2.28 0.01
C ILE A 114 -15.10 -1.61 0.26
N GLU A 115 -16.04 -2.32 0.87
CA GLU A 115 -17.41 -1.86 1.11
C GLU A 115 -17.46 -0.79 2.20
N GLU A 116 -16.68 -0.95 3.26
CA GLU A 116 -16.54 0.05 4.32
C GLU A 116 -16.01 1.38 3.78
N VAL A 117 -15.01 1.32 2.89
CA VAL A 117 -14.45 2.51 2.23
C VAL A 117 -15.47 3.13 1.26
N ALA A 118 -16.26 2.32 0.54
CA ALA A 118 -17.33 2.82 -0.31
C ALA A 118 -18.44 3.52 0.49
N SER A 119 -18.73 3.04 1.71
CA SER A 119 -19.76 3.63 2.59
C SER A 119 -19.42 5.03 3.11
N THR A 120 -18.17 5.51 2.96
CA THR A 120 -17.81 6.86 3.43
C THR A 120 -18.40 7.99 2.59
N GLY A 121 -18.99 7.66 1.44
CA GLY A 121 -19.61 8.61 0.53
C GLY A 121 -19.14 8.48 -0.91
N PRO A 122 -19.71 9.29 -1.83
CA PRO A 122 -19.33 9.29 -3.23
C PRO A 122 -17.88 9.73 -3.42
N GLY A 123 -17.18 9.15 -4.40
CA GLY A 123 -15.80 9.48 -4.72
C GLY A 123 -15.25 8.51 -5.76
N ILE A 124 -14.32 8.97 -6.59
CA ILE A 124 -13.65 8.11 -7.58
C ILE A 124 -12.56 7.34 -6.85
N ARG A 125 -12.64 6.00 -6.89
CA ARG A 125 -11.70 5.13 -6.19
C ARG A 125 -11.16 4.06 -7.12
N PHE A 126 -9.87 3.79 -7.02
CA PHE A 126 -9.20 2.67 -7.66
C PHE A 126 -8.86 1.61 -6.63
N PHE A 127 -8.72 0.35 -7.05
CA PHE A 127 -8.41 -0.75 -6.16
C PHE A 127 -7.10 -1.41 -6.57
N GLN A 128 -6.12 -1.39 -5.67
CA GLN A 128 -4.83 -2.04 -5.88
C GLN A 128 -4.93 -3.54 -5.57
N LEU A 129 -4.41 -4.37 -6.48
CA LEU A 129 -4.50 -5.82 -6.39
C LEU A 129 -3.14 -6.49 -6.70
N TYR A 130 -2.90 -7.62 -6.03
CA TYR A 130 -1.89 -8.60 -6.42
C TYR A 130 -2.57 -9.84 -7.02
N VAL A 131 -1.95 -10.45 -8.04
CA VAL A 131 -2.44 -11.75 -8.53
C VAL A 131 -1.96 -12.85 -7.58
N TYR A 132 -2.78 -13.15 -6.57
CA TYR A 132 -2.53 -14.23 -5.61
C TYR A 132 -2.45 -15.60 -6.29
N LYS A 133 -1.74 -16.55 -5.67
CA LYS A 133 -1.61 -17.93 -6.17
C LYS A 133 -2.97 -18.55 -6.49
N ASP A 134 -3.91 -18.41 -5.56
CA ASP A 134 -5.29 -18.72 -5.81
C ASP A 134 -5.95 -17.57 -6.61
N ARG A 135 -6.28 -17.86 -7.87
CA ARG A 135 -6.93 -16.92 -8.77
C ARG A 135 -8.38 -16.65 -8.37
N ASN A 136 -9.01 -17.55 -7.62
CA ASN A 136 -10.37 -17.37 -7.13
C ASN A 136 -10.45 -16.19 -6.16
N VAL A 137 -9.46 -16.05 -5.27
CA VAL A 137 -9.33 -14.90 -4.35
C VAL A 137 -9.26 -13.59 -5.11
N ALA A 138 -8.39 -13.52 -6.12
CA ALA A 138 -8.26 -12.31 -6.95
C ALA A 138 -9.58 -11.99 -7.69
N ALA A 139 -10.24 -13.01 -8.27
CA ALA A 139 -11.52 -12.83 -8.95
C ALA A 139 -12.63 -12.34 -8.00
N GLN A 140 -12.70 -12.87 -6.77
CA GLN A 140 -13.66 -12.43 -5.77
C GLN A 140 -13.40 -10.97 -5.34
N LEU A 141 -12.13 -10.58 -5.15
CA LEU A 141 -11.77 -9.20 -4.81
C LEU A 141 -12.12 -8.21 -5.94
N VAL A 142 -11.88 -8.57 -7.21
CA VAL A 142 -12.29 -7.74 -8.35
C VAL A 142 -13.81 -7.56 -8.38
N ARG A 143 -14.58 -8.65 -8.24
CA ARG A 143 -16.06 -8.55 -8.18
C ARG A 143 -16.56 -7.73 -6.98
N ARG A 144 -15.87 -7.79 -5.83
CA ARG A 144 -16.19 -6.93 -4.67
C ARG A 144 -15.91 -5.46 -4.98
N ALA A 145 -14.76 -5.16 -5.57
CA ALA A 145 -14.39 -3.80 -5.99
C ALA A 145 -15.40 -3.21 -7.00
N GLU A 146 -15.77 -3.97 -8.02
CA GLU A 146 -16.78 -3.58 -9.01
C GLU A 146 -18.13 -3.30 -8.36
N ARG A 147 -18.63 -4.21 -7.50
CA ARG A 147 -19.91 -4.03 -6.79
C ARG A 147 -19.91 -2.81 -5.87
N ALA A 148 -18.77 -2.49 -5.27
CA ALA A 148 -18.60 -1.31 -4.42
C ALA A 148 -18.38 -0.01 -5.22
N GLY A 149 -18.38 -0.08 -6.56
CA GLY A 149 -18.32 1.08 -7.44
C GLY A 149 -16.91 1.61 -7.72
N PHE A 150 -15.86 0.82 -7.43
CA PHE A 150 -14.48 1.16 -7.79
C PHE A 150 -14.34 1.20 -9.32
N LYS A 151 -13.53 2.14 -9.82
CA LYS A 151 -13.50 2.52 -11.24
C LYS A 151 -12.35 1.92 -12.04
N ALA A 152 -11.28 1.50 -11.38
CA ALA A 152 -10.15 0.84 -12.02
C ALA A 152 -9.43 -0.10 -11.06
N ILE A 153 -8.68 -1.05 -11.63
CA ILE A 153 -7.77 -1.93 -10.91
C ILE A 153 -6.34 -1.46 -11.14
N VAL A 154 -5.59 -1.29 -10.05
CA VAL A 154 -4.16 -0.98 -10.08
C VAL A 154 -3.39 -2.26 -9.77
N LEU A 155 -2.88 -2.91 -10.81
CA LEU A 155 -2.17 -4.17 -10.66
C LEU A 155 -0.71 -3.93 -10.27
N THR A 156 -0.29 -4.45 -9.12
CA THR A 156 1.11 -4.38 -8.70
C THR A 156 1.92 -5.53 -9.31
N VAL A 157 2.88 -5.20 -10.17
CA VAL A 157 3.68 -6.16 -10.96
C VAL A 157 5.16 -6.21 -10.58
N ASP A 158 5.61 -5.33 -9.70
CA ASP A 158 7.01 -5.20 -9.25
C ASP A 158 7.36 -6.07 -8.04
N THR A 159 6.37 -6.76 -7.45
CA THR A 159 6.53 -7.51 -6.19
C THR A 159 6.25 -9.01 -6.38
N PRO A 160 7.05 -9.74 -7.20
CA PRO A 160 6.96 -11.20 -7.24
C PRO A 160 7.46 -11.84 -5.94
N ARG A 161 8.37 -11.13 -5.24
CA ARG A 161 8.82 -11.40 -3.86
C ARG A 161 8.89 -10.08 -3.11
N LEU A 162 8.72 -10.13 -1.79
CA LEU A 162 8.87 -8.95 -0.96
C LEU A 162 10.34 -8.50 -0.92
N GLY A 163 10.55 -7.19 -1.05
CA GLY A 163 11.85 -6.56 -0.81
C GLY A 163 12.27 -6.68 0.66
N ARG A 164 13.58 -6.64 0.91
CA ARG A 164 14.14 -6.76 2.26
C ARG A 164 14.15 -5.40 2.95
N ARG A 165 13.18 -5.16 3.84
CA ARG A 165 13.15 -3.98 4.72
C ARG A 165 13.78 -4.33 6.05
N GLU A 166 15.01 -3.89 6.27
CA GLU A 166 15.79 -4.29 7.46
C GLU A 166 15.19 -3.79 8.78
N ALA A 167 14.55 -2.62 8.75
CA ALA A 167 13.91 -2.04 9.93
C ALA A 167 12.81 -2.95 10.46
N ASP A 168 11.97 -3.51 9.59
CA ASP A 168 10.94 -4.50 9.97
C ASP A 168 11.56 -5.76 10.59
N ILE A 169 12.68 -6.24 10.04
CA ILE A 169 13.38 -7.43 10.55
C ILE A 169 13.92 -7.13 11.96
N LYS A 170 14.59 -5.98 12.15
CA LYS A 170 15.17 -5.54 13.43
C LYS A 170 14.10 -5.30 14.49
N ASN A 171 12.99 -4.69 14.09
CA ASN A 171 11.85 -4.41 14.97
C ASN A 171 10.96 -5.65 15.21
N ARG A 172 11.20 -6.76 14.50
CA ARG A 172 10.35 -7.96 14.49
C ARG A 172 8.90 -7.58 14.23
N PHE A 173 8.67 -6.86 13.13
CA PHE A 173 7.36 -6.30 12.79
C PHE A 173 6.27 -7.38 12.84
N VAL A 174 5.29 -7.15 13.70
CA VAL A 174 4.03 -7.89 13.74
C VAL A 174 2.92 -6.86 13.57
N CYS A 175 1.99 -7.14 12.67
CA CYS A 175 0.77 -6.35 12.61
C CYS A 175 -0.03 -6.69 13.87
N GLU A 176 0.03 -5.80 14.86
CA GLU A 176 -0.68 -5.95 16.12
C GLU A 176 -2.19 -6.05 15.87
N PRO A 177 -2.90 -6.98 16.54
CA PRO A 177 -4.34 -6.96 16.52
C PRO A 177 -4.82 -5.66 17.17
N LEU A 178 -5.82 -5.01 16.56
CA LEU A 178 -6.56 -3.88 17.11
C LEU A 178 -6.78 -4.04 18.63
N PRO A 179 -6.74 -2.95 19.43
CA PRO A 179 -6.79 -3.06 20.88
C PRO A 179 -8.04 -3.84 21.33
N ARG A 180 -7.83 -5.09 21.72
CA ARG A 180 -8.85 -5.88 22.42
C ARG A 180 -8.97 -5.28 23.81
N ARG A 181 -10.04 -4.53 24.03
CA ARG A 181 -10.51 -4.23 25.38
C ARG A 181 -10.89 -5.57 26.02
N ILE A 182 -10.00 -6.05 26.89
CA ILE A 182 -10.14 -7.16 27.86
C ILE A 182 -10.20 -8.57 27.24
N GLN A 183 -9.13 -9.37 27.43
CA GLN A 183 -9.18 -10.72 28.06
C GLN A 183 -7.78 -11.39 28.13
N SER A 184 -7.18 -11.30 29.33
CA SER A 184 -6.40 -12.31 30.09
C SER A 184 -5.35 -13.25 29.41
N LEU A 185 -4.08 -13.00 29.74
CA LEU A 185 -3.08 -13.87 30.43
C LEU A 185 -2.90 -15.38 30.14
N LEU A 186 -3.48 -16.01 29.11
CA LEU A 186 -3.33 -17.48 28.91
C LEU A 186 -2.74 -17.96 27.57
N SER A 187 -2.24 -17.08 26.69
CA SER A 187 -1.77 -17.50 25.35
C SER A 187 -0.25 -17.48 25.13
N ILE A 188 0.58 -17.25 26.16
CA ILE A 188 2.03 -17.10 25.98
C ILE A 188 2.76 -18.44 25.77
N CYS A 189 2.14 -19.60 26.01
CA CYS A 189 2.84 -20.90 25.96
C CYS A 189 2.82 -21.66 24.62
N VAL A 190 2.10 -21.24 23.57
CA VAL A 190 2.01 -22.04 22.32
C VAL A 190 2.82 -21.46 21.14
N GLN A 191 3.36 -20.24 21.27
CA GLN A 191 4.00 -19.54 20.15
C GLN A 191 5.44 -20.00 19.83
N LEU A 192 6.11 -20.74 20.70
CA LEU A 192 7.56 -20.98 20.58
C LEU A 192 7.97 -22.17 19.68
N LEU A 193 7.05 -23.08 19.30
CA LEU A 193 7.42 -24.27 18.53
C LEU A 193 7.12 -24.21 17.02
N ASN A 194 6.32 -23.23 16.56
CA ASN A 194 5.89 -23.15 15.16
C ASN A 194 6.73 -22.21 14.27
N CYS A 195 7.72 -21.52 14.83
CA CYS A 195 8.50 -20.51 14.09
C CYS A 195 9.58 -21.08 13.13
N ILE A 196 9.95 -22.36 13.23
CA ILE A 196 11.08 -22.90 12.44
C ILE A 196 10.64 -23.59 11.13
N LEU A 197 9.40 -24.08 11.03
CA LEU A 197 8.88 -24.74 9.81
C LEU A 197 8.10 -23.80 8.87
N LEU A 198 7.89 -22.54 9.25
CA LEU A 198 7.05 -21.58 8.54
C LEU A 198 7.81 -20.62 7.62
N TYR A 199 9.10 -20.86 7.35
CA TYR A 199 9.92 -19.95 6.54
C TYR A 199 9.83 -20.19 5.01
N CYS A 200 9.11 -21.23 4.56
CA CYS A 200 8.97 -21.58 3.13
C CYS A 200 7.53 -21.62 2.59
N ARG A 201 6.52 -21.18 3.35
CA ARG A 201 5.12 -21.08 2.89
C ARG A 201 4.61 -19.68 3.18
N PHE A 202 4.39 -18.92 2.10
CA PHE A 202 3.74 -17.59 2.04
C PHE A 202 3.24 -17.06 3.39
N ALA A 203 4.00 -16.11 3.94
CA ALA A 203 3.78 -15.51 5.24
C ALA A 203 2.56 -14.57 5.22
N LEU A 204 1.44 -15.06 5.74
CA LEU A 204 0.50 -14.26 6.52
C LEU A 204 0.13 -15.09 7.76
N PRO A 205 0.30 -14.57 9.00
CA PRO A 205 -0.11 -15.28 10.20
C PRO A 205 -1.64 -15.43 10.25
N PRO A 206 -2.17 -16.51 10.85
CA PRO A 206 -3.62 -16.76 10.97
C PRO A 206 -4.38 -15.76 11.88
N SER A 207 -3.74 -14.68 12.31
CA SER A 207 -4.33 -13.62 13.15
C SER A 207 -4.32 -12.23 12.48
N LEU A 208 -4.08 -12.14 11.17
CA LEU A 208 -4.30 -10.92 10.40
C LEU A 208 -5.70 -10.94 9.78
N THR A 209 -6.68 -10.31 10.42
CA THR A 209 -7.97 -10.00 9.78
C THR A 209 -7.80 -8.79 8.87
N LEU A 210 -7.17 -9.02 7.71
CA LEU A 210 -7.27 -8.08 6.60
C LEU A 210 -8.71 -8.15 6.11
N LYS A 211 -9.51 -7.11 6.41
CA LYS A 211 -10.96 -7.12 6.19
C LYS A 211 -11.38 -7.43 4.75
N ASN A 212 -10.54 -7.13 3.77
CA ASN A 212 -10.77 -7.49 2.37
C ASN A 212 -10.84 -9.00 2.12
N PHE A 213 -10.21 -9.81 2.98
CA PHE A 213 -10.17 -11.27 2.88
C PHE A 213 -11.20 -11.96 3.76
N GLU A 214 -11.90 -11.21 4.62
CA GLU A 214 -13.01 -11.76 5.42
C GLU A 214 -14.15 -12.16 4.49
N GLY A 215 -14.65 -13.39 4.70
CA GLY A 215 -15.77 -13.95 3.94
C GLY A 215 -15.43 -14.45 2.53
N LEU A 216 -14.15 -14.50 2.14
CA LEU A 216 -13.75 -15.13 0.89
C LEU A 216 -13.83 -16.66 0.99
N ASP A 217 -14.34 -17.31 -0.06
CA ASP A 217 -14.23 -18.76 -0.21
C ASP A 217 -12.79 -19.10 -0.61
N LEU A 218 -11.99 -19.50 0.38
CA LEU A 218 -10.60 -19.89 0.22
C LEU A 218 -10.44 -21.34 -0.26
N GLY A 219 -11.55 -22.06 -0.48
CA GLY A 219 -11.56 -23.48 -0.81
C GLY A 219 -11.04 -24.37 0.33
N LYS A 220 -11.36 -25.67 0.28
CA LYS A 220 -10.68 -26.66 1.12
C LYS A 220 -9.28 -26.88 0.56
N MET A 221 -8.23 -26.41 1.24
CA MET A 221 -6.86 -26.76 0.88
C MET A 221 -6.60 -28.26 1.16
N THR A 222 -6.82 -29.12 0.18
CA THR A 222 -6.35 -30.51 0.23
C THR A 222 -4.84 -30.52 0.14
N VAL A 223 -4.21 -31.05 1.19
CA VAL A 223 -2.76 -31.24 1.30
C VAL A 223 -2.34 -32.38 0.38
N ASP A 224 -2.23 -32.15 -0.93
CA ASP A 224 -1.62 -33.17 -1.79
C ASP A 224 -1.00 -32.60 -3.07
N LYS A 225 0.22 -33.07 -3.34
CA LYS A 225 1.07 -32.91 -4.53
C LYS A 225 1.90 -31.62 -4.64
N VAL A 226 3.00 -31.57 -3.88
CA VAL A 226 4.22 -30.87 -4.32
C VAL A 226 5.16 -31.91 -4.95
N ARG A 227 5.29 -31.89 -6.28
CA ARG A 227 6.43 -32.52 -6.97
C ARG A 227 7.56 -31.48 -7.05
N PRO A 228 8.81 -31.82 -6.67
CA PRO A 228 9.92 -30.89 -6.79
C PRO A 228 10.44 -30.88 -8.24
N THR A 229 10.26 -29.77 -8.95
CA THR A 229 10.96 -29.53 -10.23
C THR A 229 12.26 -28.78 -9.95
N LYS A 230 13.39 -29.43 -10.27
CA LYS A 230 14.73 -28.84 -10.23
C LYS A 230 14.91 -27.91 -11.43
N THR A 231 15.08 -26.61 -11.21
CA THR A 231 15.56 -25.69 -12.26
C THR A 231 16.86 -25.03 -11.77
N PRO A 232 17.97 -25.04 -12.54
CA PRO A 232 19.27 -24.58 -12.04
C PRO A 232 19.36 -23.04 -11.89
N LEU A 233 20.11 -22.59 -10.87
CA LEU A 233 20.29 -21.20 -10.45
C LEU A 233 20.87 -20.23 -11.51
N SER A 234 21.44 -20.72 -12.60
CA SER A 234 22.20 -19.90 -13.55
C SER A 234 21.34 -19.04 -14.48
N GLN A 235 20.04 -19.32 -14.62
CA GLN A 235 19.12 -18.49 -15.42
C GLN A 235 18.48 -17.32 -14.64
N LEU A 236 18.55 -17.31 -13.31
CA LEU A 236 17.93 -16.27 -12.48
C LEU A 236 18.75 -14.98 -12.37
N VAL A 237 20.04 -15.02 -12.73
CA VAL A 237 20.97 -13.90 -12.51
C VAL A 237 20.94 -12.86 -13.65
N LYS A 238 20.41 -13.21 -14.83
CA LYS A 238 20.38 -12.27 -15.98
C LYS A 238 19.14 -11.37 -16.06
N SER A 239 18.12 -11.62 -15.24
CA SER A 239 16.85 -10.87 -15.29
C SER A 239 16.71 -9.81 -14.19
N ALA A 240 17.73 -9.66 -13.33
CA ALA A 240 17.66 -8.86 -12.11
C ALA A 240 18.07 -7.38 -12.27
N SER A 241 18.39 -6.92 -13.49
CA SER A 241 19.00 -5.60 -13.70
C SER A 241 18.08 -4.47 -14.20
N VAL A 242 16.74 -4.62 -14.20
CA VAL A 242 15.86 -3.58 -14.82
C VAL A 242 14.64 -3.13 -13.99
N ALA A 243 14.29 -3.76 -12.87
CA ALA A 243 13.02 -3.46 -12.19
C ALA A 243 13.20 -2.81 -10.80
N ILE A 244 13.78 -1.61 -10.74
CA ILE A 244 13.71 -0.73 -9.55
C ILE A 244 13.46 0.69 -10.03
N ALA A 245 12.19 1.04 -10.28
CA ALA A 245 11.71 2.41 -10.29
C ALA A 245 10.18 2.41 -10.27
N LEU A 246 9.62 3.36 -9.52
CA LEU A 246 8.22 3.83 -9.60
C LEU A 246 7.18 3.07 -8.76
N SER A 247 7.29 3.22 -7.44
CA SER A 247 6.11 3.25 -6.57
C SER A 247 6.19 4.46 -5.63
N ARG A 248 6.07 5.67 -6.18
CA ARG A 248 5.65 6.91 -5.52
C ARG A 248 5.59 8.02 -6.57
N ILE A 249 4.43 8.65 -6.69
CA ILE A 249 4.08 9.74 -7.62
C ILE A 249 4.03 9.29 -9.09
N VAL A 250 2.84 8.84 -9.54
CA VAL A 250 2.50 8.86 -10.96
C VAL A 250 1.99 10.27 -11.27
N ILE A 251 2.89 11.16 -11.72
CA ILE A 251 2.50 12.33 -12.51
C ILE A 251 2.46 11.82 -13.95
N THR A 252 1.25 11.60 -14.48
CA THR A 252 1.09 11.41 -15.92
C THR A 252 1.27 12.75 -16.60
N CYS A 253 2.46 13.01 -17.15
CA CYS A 253 2.60 13.99 -18.23
C CYS A 253 2.06 13.35 -19.51
N HIS A 254 0.91 13.81 -19.98
CA HIS A 254 0.50 13.64 -21.37
C HIS A 254 0.56 15.00 -22.05
N ASP A 255 1.39 15.06 -23.09
CA ASP A 255 1.44 16.02 -24.20
C ASP A 255 1.35 17.53 -23.89
N ILE A 256 2.53 18.16 -23.82
CA ILE A 256 2.81 19.51 -24.33
C ILE A 256 4.00 19.40 -25.27
#